data_AF-A0A4Y4MAC1-F1
#
_entry.id   AF-A0A4Y4MAC1-F1
#
_cell.length_a   1.000
_cell.length_b   1.000
_cell.length_c   1.000
_cell.angle_alpha   90.00
_cell.angle_beta   90.00
_cell.angle_gamma   90.00
#
_symmetry.space_group_name_H-M   'P 1'
#
loop_
_entity.id
_entity.type
_entity.pdbx_description
1 polymer ?
#
loop_
_entity_poly.entity_id
_entity_poly.type
_entity_poly.pdbx_seq_one_letter_code
_entity_poly.pdbx_strand_id
1 'polypeptide(L)'
;MKTFTKYDYFIQLIILIISIVGAVMHYKDWKFIEFYYVVGGVQLISYLIRLFLKLKQTSEFRVYGLTIMPVWICLLLIDQKIYTEFTMALMGVFLILALFYTPIMAILYVYDCYNSYEPYK
;
A
#
# COMPACT_ATOMS: atom_id res chain seq x y z
N MET A 1 5.18 -17.79 -12.16
CA MET A 1 5.70 -16.41 -12.02
C MET A 1 5.01 -15.44 -12.97
N LYS A 2 5.08 -15.64 -14.29
CA LYS A 2 4.39 -14.82 -15.33
C LYS A 2 2.89 -14.58 -15.06
N THR A 3 2.16 -15.63 -14.68
CA THR A 3 0.73 -15.52 -14.39
C THR A 3 0.44 -14.63 -13.17
N PHE A 4 1.22 -14.78 -12.09
CA PHE A 4 1.08 -13.96 -10.89
C PHE A 4 1.41 -12.49 -11.17
N THR A 5 2.55 -12.19 -11.80
CA THR A 5 2.95 -10.80 -12.07
C THR A 5 1.94 -10.06 -12.96
N LYS A 6 1.33 -10.77 -13.92
CA LYS A 6 0.24 -10.22 -14.73
C LYS A 6 -0.99 -9.87 -13.89
N TYR A 7 -1.51 -10.82 -13.11
CA TYR A 7 -2.71 -10.59 -12.30
C TYR A 7 -2.47 -9.56 -11.22
N ASP A 8 -1.31 -9.61 -10.57
CA ASP A 8 -0.91 -8.66 -9.54
C ASP A 8 -0.93 -7.23 -10.09
N TYR A 9 -0.26 -6.96 -11.21
CA TYR A 9 -0.29 -5.63 -11.83
C TYR A 9 -1.72 -5.11 -12.09
N PHE A 10 -2.60 -5.92 -12.71
CA PHE A 10 -3.97 -5.49 -12.99
C PHE A 10 -4.79 -5.27 -11.71
N ILE A 11 -4.64 -6.12 -10.69
CA ILE A 11 -5.30 -5.96 -9.40
C ILE A 11 -4.85 -4.65 -8.74
N GLN A 12 -3.54 -4.40 -8.67
CA GLN A 12 -3.01 -3.18 -8.07
C GLN A 12 -3.49 -1.92 -8.81
N LEU A 13 -3.49 -1.95 -10.14
CA LEU A 13 -3.95 -0.83 -10.97
C LEU A 13 -5.44 -0.55 -10.76
N ILE A 14 -6.29 -1.59 -10.83
CA ILE A 14 -7.73 -1.46 -10.69
C ILE A 14 -8.10 -0.95 -9.29
N ILE A 15 -7.50 -1.53 -8.24
CA ILE A 15 -7.74 -1.09 -6.86
C ILE A 15 -7.32 0.35 -6.65
N LEU A 16 -6.17 0.78 -7.19
CA LEU A 16 -5.73 2.16 -7.11
C LEU A 16 -6.74 3.11 -7.79
N ILE A 17 -7.17 2.79 -9.02
CA ILE A 17 -8.13 3.62 -9.76
C ILE A 17 -9.47 3.71 -9.02
N ILE A 18 -10.05 2.57 -8.63
CA ILE A 18 -11.34 2.54 -7.92
C ILE A 18 -11.26 3.34 -6.61
N SER A 19 -10.14 3.21 -5.87
CA SER A 19 -9.98 3.90 -4.59
C SER A 19 -9.78 5.41 -4.78
N ILE A 20 -9.06 5.86 -5.82
CA ILE A 20 -8.95 7.29 -6.17
C ILE A 20 -10.33 7.84 -6.57
N VAL A 21 -11.06 7.15 -7.45
CA VAL A 21 -12.40 7.57 -7.88
C VAL A 21 -13.35 7.64 -6.68
N GLY A 22 -13.34 6.63 -5.81
CA GLY A 22 -14.15 6.59 -4.59
C GLY A 22 -13.82 7.75 -3.64
N ALA A 23 -12.53 8.01 -3.40
CA ALA A 23 -12.09 9.12 -2.55
C ALA A 23 -12.52 10.49 -3.10
N VAL A 24 -12.48 10.67 -4.42
CA VAL A 24 -12.93 11.92 -5.07
C VAL A 24 -14.45 12.07 -5.00
N MET A 25 -15.22 11.02 -5.29
CA MET A 25 -16.69 11.08 -5.26
C MET A 25 -17.25 11.29 -3.84
N HIS A 26 -16.56 10.77 -2.82
CA HIS A 26 -16.98 10.83 -1.42
C HIS A 26 -16.05 11.72 -0.54
N TYR A 27 -15.43 12.75 -1.13
CA TYR A 27 -14.43 13.56 -0.42
C TYR A 27 -14.94 14.22 0.88
N LYS A 28 -16.25 14.45 0.99
CA LYS A 28 -16.89 15.04 2.18
C LYS A 28 -16.94 14.10 3.38
N ASP A 29 -16.88 12.78 3.15
CA ASP A 29 -17.06 11.75 4.17
C ASP A 29 -15.73 11.35 4.84
N TRP A 30 -14.63 12.06 4.56
CA TRP A 30 -13.30 11.72 5.09
C TRP A 30 -12.86 10.28 4.78
N LYS A 31 -13.38 9.69 3.69
CA LYS A 31 -13.03 8.34 3.20
C LYS A 31 -11.59 8.19 2.71
N PHE A 32 -10.75 9.20 2.93
CA PHE A 32 -9.31 9.07 2.77
C PHE A 32 -8.78 7.90 3.58
N ILE A 33 -9.27 7.65 4.81
CA ILE A 33 -8.84 6.50 5.62
C ILE A 33 -9.12 5.16 4.92
N GLU A 34 -10.27 5.02 4.24
CA GLU A 34 -10.61 3.82 3.48
C GLU A 34 -9.62 3.57 2.33
N PHE A 35 -9.12 4.62 1.68
CA PHE A 35 -8.06 4.50 0.67
C PHE A 35 -6.80 3.83 1.25
N TYR A 36 -6.36 4.21 2.46
CA TYR A 36 -5.17 3.61 3.09
C TYR A 36 -5.39 2.13 3.41
N TYR A 37 -6.58 1.77 3.90
CA TYR A 37 -6.91 0.38 4.21
C TYR A 37 -7.07 -0.48 2.95
N VAL A 38 -7.73 0.01 1.91
CA VAL A 38 -7.97 -0.81 0.71
C VAL A 38 -6.70 -0.88 -0.14
N VAL A 39 -6.14 0.26 -0.54
CA VAL A 39 -4.96 0.30 -1.42
C VAL A 39 -3.74 -0.25 -0.70
N GLY A 40 -3.46 0.26 0.50
CA GLY A 40 -2.30 -0.17 1.26
C GLY A 40 -2.35 -1.66 1.60
N GLY A 41 -3.54 -2.21 1.86
CA GLY A 41 -3.70 -3.60 2.29
C GLY A 41 -3.47 -4.56 1.14
N VAL A 42 -4.09 -4.26 -0.01
CA VAL A 42 -3.91 -5.05 -1.24
C VAL A 42 -2.45 -4.99 -1.72
N GLN A 43 -1.80 -3.83 -1.62
CA GLN A 43 -0.40 -3.68 -1.98
C GLN A 43 0.54 -4.37 -0.98
N LEU A 44 0.24 -4.34 0.33
CA LEU A 44 0.98 -5.07 1.35
C LEU A 44 0.90 -6.59 1.13
N ILE A 45 -0.29 -7.12 0.84
CA ILE A 45 -0.47 -8.55 0.54
C ILE A 45 0.39 -8.94 -0.67
N SER A 46 0.34 -8.16 -1.75
CA SER A 46 1.20 -8.40 -2.91
C SER A 46 2.69 -8.33 -2.56
N TYR A 47 3.10 -7.33 -1.81
CA TYR A 47 4.49 -7.16 -1.37
C TYR A 47 4.97 -8.40 -0.61
N LEU A 48 4.17 -8.89 0.34
CA LEU A 48 4.48 -10.11 1.10
C LEU A 48 4.58 -11.34 0.19
N ILE A 49 3.64 -11.54 -0.75
CA ILE A 49 3.70 -12.65 -1.70
C ILE A 49 4.98 -12.56 -2.56
N ARG A 50 5.32 -11.36 -3.05
CA ARG A 50 6.51 -11.11 -3.88
C ARG A 50 7.81 -11.36 -3.12
N LEU A 51 7.86 -11.12 -1.80
CA LEU A 51 9.00 -11.51 -0.95
C LEU A 51 9.23 -13.03 -0.98
N PHE A 52 8.17 -13.84 -0.89
CA PHE A 52 8.29 -15.30 -0.91
C PHE A 52 8.56 -15.88 -2.31
N LEU A 53 8.10 -15.20 -3.37
CA LEU A 53 8.29 -15.65 -4.76
C LEU A 53 9.69 -15.39 -5.32
N LYS A 54 10.62 -14.80 -4.54
CA LYS A 54 12.00 -14.47 -4.94
C LYS A 54 12.08 -13.72 -6.30
N LEU A 55 11.08 -12.88 -6.58
CA LEU A 55 11.10 -11.99 -7.74
C LEU A 55 12.21 -10.95 -7.59
N LYS A 56 12.68 -10.37 -8.71
CA LYS A 56 13.67 -9.28 -8.67
C LYS A 56 13.14 -8.13 -7.81
N GLN A 57 13.88 -7.80 -6.76
CA GLN A 57 13.53 -6.72 -5.84
C GLN A 57 14.24 -5.44 -6.27
N THR A 58 13.49 -4.52 -6.85
CA THR A 58 13.96 -3.19 -7.24
C THR A 58 14.22 -2.31 -6.01
N SER A 59 14.81 -1.14 -6.22
CA SER A 59 14.90 -0.10 -5.18
C SER A 59 13.52 0.34 -4.73
N GLU A 60 12.63 0.56 -5.69
CA GLU A 60 11.26 1.04 -5.50
C GLU A 60 10.45 0.04 -4.67
N PHE A 61 10.57 -1.25 -4.97
CA PHE A 61 9.95 -2.33 -4.20
C PHE A 61 10.39 -2.31 -2.73
N ARG A 62 11.70 -2.17 -2.47
CA ARG A 62 12.25 -2.17 -1.11
C ARG A 62 11.84 -0.92 -0.33
N VAL A 63 11.92 0.26 -0.94
CA VAL A 63 11.48 1.51 -0.32
C VAL A 63 9.99 1.44 -0.02
N TYR A 64 9.18 0.93 -0.95
CA TYR A 64 7.75 0.73 -0.73
C TYR A 64 7.48 -0.13 0.51
N GLY A 65 8.09 -1.32 0.59
CA GLY A 65 7.99 -2.21 1.75
C GLY A 65 8.31 -1.52 3.08
N LEU A 66 9.44 -0.80 3.12
CA LEU A 66 9.87 -0.05 4.31
C LEU A 66 8.89 1.04 4.74
N THR A 67 8.17 1.63 3.79
CA THR A 67 7.19 2.68 4.07
C THR A 67 5.80 2.14 4.41
N ILE A 68 5.33 1.08 3.74
CA ILE A 68 3.97 0.58 3.93
C ILE A 68 3.82 -0.30 5.17
N MET A 69 4.83 -1.11 5.51
CA MET A 69 4.75 -2.04 6.63
C MET A 69 4.55 -1.31 7.98
N PRO A 70 5.31 -0.24 8.31
CA PRO A 70 5.09 0.49 9.56
C PRO A 70 3.70 1.11 9.64
N VAL A 71 3.19 1.65 8.53
CA VAL A 71 1.83 2.23 8.47
C VAL A 71 0.78 1.18 8.80
N TRP A 72 0.86 0.01 8.16
CA TRP A 72 -0.08 -1.08 8.41
C TRP A 72 0.01 -1.66 9.82
N ILE A 73 1.22 -1.79 10.36
CA ILE A 73 1.41 -2.21 11.76
C ILE A 73 0.74 -1.21 12.71
N CYS A 74 0.93 0.10 12.49
CA CYS A 74 0.27 1.13 13.30
C CYS A 74 -1.26 1.03 13.20
N LEU A 75 -1.81 0.89 11.99
CA LEU A 75 -3.25 0.75 11.78
C LEU A 75 -3.83 -0.48 12.48
N LEU A 76 -3.15 -1.63 12.41
CA LEU A 76 -3.57 -2.86 13.10
C LEU A 76 -3.51 -2.73 14.62
N LEU A 77 -2.45 -2.11 15.16
CA LEU A 77 -2.32 -1.91 16.61
C LEU A 77 -3.40 -0.96 17.16
N ILE A 78 -3.74 0.09 16.41
CA ILE A 78 -4.84 1.00 16.76
C ILE A 78 -6.19 0.27 16.73
N ASP A 79 -6.46 -0.49 15.67
CA ASP A 79 -7.71 -1.25 15.50
C ASP A 79 -7.92 -2.26 16.64
N GLN A 80 -6.87 -2.98 17.02
CA GLN A 80 -6.90 -3.96 18.11
C GLN A 80 -6.82 -3.33 19.52
N LYS A 81 -6.75 -2.00 19.61
CA LYS A 81 -6.57 -1.24 20.87
C LYS A 81 -5.33 -1.65 21.67
N ILE A 82 -4.26 -2.02 20.96
CA ILE A 82 -2.96 -2.42 21.54
C ILE A 82 -2.02 -1.21 21.51
N TYR A 83 -2.17 -0.31 22.49
CA TYR A 83 -1.32 0.87 22.63
C TYR A 83 -1.33 1.41 24.06
N THR A 84 -0.29 2.18 24.41
CA THR A 84 -0.28 3.14 25.52
C THR A 84 -0.51 4.55 24.98
N GLU A 85 -0.71 5.55 25.84
CA GLU A 85 -0.83 6.95 25.42
C GLU A 85 0.39 7.43 24.63
N PHE A 86 1.59 7.07 25.09
CA PHE A 86 2.84 7.42 24.40
C PHE A 86 2.93 6.79 23.00
N THR A 87 2.61 5.49 22.88
CA THR A 87 2.67 4.83 21.57
C THR A 87 1.57 5.33 20.63
N MET A 88 0.39 5.68 21.15
CA MET A 88 -0.67 6.30 20.35
C MET A 88 -0.20 7.62 19.74
N ALA A 89 0.43 8.49 20.55
CA ALA A 89 0.96 9.76 20.05
C ALA A 89 2.01 9.54 18.95
N LEU A 90 2.95 8.61 19.16
CA LEU A 90 3.98 8.27 18.18
C LEU A 90 3.38 7.71 16.87
N MET A 91 2.44 6.77 16.97
CA MET A 91 1.72 6.21 15.81
C MET A 91 0.94 7.29 15.06
N GLY A 92 0.33 8.24 15.78
CA GLY A 92 -0.35 9.38 15.20
C GLY A 92 0.56 10.22 14.30
N VAL A 93 1.79 10.51 14.75
CA VAL A 93 2.78 11.22 13.93
C VAL A 93 3.14 10.44 12.66
N PHE A 94 3.40 9.13 12.79
CA PHE A 94 3.70 8.28 11.62
C PHE A 94 2.55 8.25 10.61
N LEU A 95 1.31 8.11 11.07
CA LEU A 95 0.14 8.06 10.22
C LEU A 95 -0.13 9.41 9.53
N ILE A 96 0.06 10.53 10.23
CA ILE A 96 -0.06 11.86 9.61
C ILE A 96 1.00 12.05 8.51
N LEU A 97 2.25 11.66 8.76
CA LEU A 97 3.30 11.72 7.73
C LEU A 97 2.98 10.81 6.54
N ALA A 98 2.42 9.62 6.81
CA ALA A 98 1.97 8.69 5.79
C ALA A 98 0.89 9.26 4.87
N LEU A 99 0.09 10.22 5.35
CA LEU A 99 -0.91 10.85 4.50
C LEU A 99 -0.31 11.52 3.25
N PHE A 100 0.92 12.02 3.35
CA PHE A 100 1.56 12.77 2.28
C PHE A 100 2.32 11.87 1.30
N TYR A 101 3.07 10.89 1.79
CA TYR A 101 3.92 10.08 0.92
C TYR A 101 3.21 8.85 0.33
N THR A 102 2.21 8.28 1.02
CA THR A 102 1.61 7.01 0.58
C THR A 102 0.88 7.07 -0.76
N PRO A 103 0.23 8.16 -1.21
CA PRO A 103 -0.37 8.18 -2.55
C PRO A 103 0.70 8.06 -3.64
N ILE A 104 1.83 8.73 -3.46
CA ILE A 104 2.98 8.66 -4.36
C ILE A 104 3.57 7.24 -4.34
N MET A 105 3.77 6.67 -3.15
CA MET A 105 4.28 5.31 -3.01
C MET A 105 3.35 4.26 -3.62
N ALA A 106 2.02 4.45 -3.52
CA ALA A 106 1.06 3.56 -4.13
C ALA A 106 1.15 3.57 -5.66
N ILE A 107 1.34 4.74 -6.27
CA ILE A 107 1.56 4.87 -7.72
C ILE A 107 2.89 4.19 -8.11
N LEU A 108 3.97 4.46 -7.37
CA LEU A 108 5.27 3.84 -7.62
C LEU A 108 5.23 2.32 -7.51
N TYR A 109 4.44 1.77 -6.59
CA TYR A 109 4.27 0.33 -6.46
C TYR A 109 3.57 -0.28 -7.67
N VAL A 110 2.49 0.35 -8.16
CA VAL A 110 1.82 -0.09 -9.40
C VAL A 110 2.79 -0.05 -10.59
N TYR A 111 3.63 0.99 -10.67
CA TYR A 111 4.66 1.09 -11.70
C TYR A 111 5.71 -0.02 -11.59
N ASP A 112 6.14 -0.37 -10.38
CA ASP A 112 7.04 -1.50 -10.16
C ASP A 112 6.39 -2.86 -10.54
N CYS A 113 5.10 -3.04 -10.26
CA CYS A 113 4.34 -4.20 -10.73
C CYS A 113 4.26 -4.23 -12.28
N TYR A 114 4.10 -3.08 -12.94
CA TYR A 114 4.16 -2.98 -14.40
C TYR A 114 5.52 -3.43 -14.95
N ASN A 115 6.62 -2.90 -14.41
CA ASN A 115 7.97 -3.26 -14.83
C ASN A 115 8.28 -4.75 -14.59
N SER A 116 7.67 -5.35 -13.57
CA SER A 116 7.76 -6.79 -13.29
C SER A 116 6.93 -7.64 -14.25
N TYR A 117 5.86 -7.08 -14.83
CA TYR A 117 4.97 -7.71 -15.79
C TYR A 117 5.48 -7.58 -17.24
N GLU A 118 5.97 -6.40 -17.64
CA GLU A 118 6.32 -6.02 -19.01
C GLU A 118 7.21 -7.03 -19.75
N PRO A 119 8.28 -7.61 -19.13
CA PRO A 119 9.12 -8.62 -19.78
C PRO A 119 8.37 -9.91 -20.15
N TYR A 120 7.18 -10.12 -19.60
CA TYR A 120 6.34 -11.28 -19.84
C TYR A 120 5.15 -10.99 -20.76
N LYS A 121 4.99 -9.79 -21.29
CA LYS A 121 3.96 -9.47 -22.28
C LYS A 121 4.16 -10.29 -23.55
#